data_AF-A0A841B9M1-F1
#
_entry.id   AF-A0A841B9M1-F1
#
_cell.length_a   1.000
_cell.length_b   1.000
_cell.length_c   1.000
_cell.angle_alpha   90.00
_cell.angle_beta   90.00
_cell.angle_gamma   90.00
#
_symmetry.space_group_name_H-M   'P 1'
#
loop_
_entity.id
_entity.type
_entity.pdbx_description
1 polymer ?
#
loop_
_entity_poly.entity_id
_entity_poly.type
_entity_poly.pdbx_seq_one_letter_code
_entity_poly.pdbx_strand_id
1 'polypeptide(L)'
;MPGFDLAWRGFNRAQVREFVREVETELRRVAAERDEALRRGEALAARLTATQEENRELKASVDRISRVPIAPDALQERSRRMLELTREEAEDITARATEKAAEAEAERRRITEDFELAMTLRRAEAMRVLAAQDEAAQARARKLLDDAATEGERLVSEARQKADVALSLREGVLKQLLGCRDLLAEAGTVLTLTADTKPEVPVQRRSRPEARTGTEAAAT
;
A
#
# COMPACT_ATOMS: atom_id res chain seq x y z
N MET A 1 -65.78 -42.15 -37.27
CA MET A 1 -65.57 -43.58 -37.61
C MET A 1 -64.75 -43.63 -38.88
N PRO A 2 -63.81 -44.57 -39.04
CA PRO A 2 -63.18 -44.81 -40.34
C PRO A 2 -64.26 -45.23 -41.35
N GLY A 3 -64.27 -44.58 -42.51
CA GLY A 3 -65.13 -44.97 -43.62
C GLY A 3 -64.45 -46.06 -44.44
N PHE A 4 -65.17 -47.15 -44.71
CA PHE A 4 -64.71 -48.18 -45.65
C PHE A 4 -65.33 -47.92 -47.02
N ASP A 5 -64.52 -48.01 -48.09
CA ASP A 5 -65.01 -47.86 -49.44
C ASP A 5 -65.93 -49.02 -49.84
N LEU A 6 -66.91 -48.73 -50.70
CA LEU A 6 -67.85 -49.71 -51.23
C LEU A 6 -67.30 -50.35 -52.51
N ALA A 7 -67.30 -51.68 -52.55
CA ALA A 7 -67.04 -52.49 -53.73
C ALA A 7 -68.35 -53.10 -54.27
N TRP A 8 -68.29 -53.75 -55.44
CA TRP A 8 -69.47 -54.27 -56.17
C TRP A 8 -70.37 -55.23 -55.36
N ARG A 9 -69.87 -55.78 -54.24
CA ARG A 9 -70.65 -56.42 -53.16
C ARG A 9 -70.05 -56.13 -51.78
N GLY A 10 -70.43 -55.01 -51.16
CA GLY A 10 -70.12 -54.67 -49.76
C GLY A 10 -68.81 -53.88 -49.58
N PHE A 11 -68.32 -53.79 -48.34
CA PHE A 11 -67.12 -53.02 -48.01
C PHE A 11 -65.82 -53.62 -48.61
N ASN A 12 -64.84 -52.77 -48.87
CA ASN A 12 -63.52 -53.15 -49.35
C ASN A 12 -62.82 -54.09 -48.36
N ARG A 13 -62.70 -55.36 -48.74
CA ARG A 13 -62.13 -56.43 -47.91
C ARG A 13 -60.64 -56.22 -47.59
N ALA A 14 -59.91 -55.37 -48.32
CA ALA A 14 -58.56 -54.99 -47.94
C ALA A 14 -58.58 -54.06 -46.72
N GLN A 15 -59.27 -52.92 -46.83
CA GLN A 15 -59.41 -51.92 -45.75
C GLN A 15 -59.99 -52.52 -44.47
N VAL A 16 -61.01 -53.39 -44.57
CA VAL A 16 -61.59 -54.04 -43.38
C VAL A 16 -60.57 -54.98 -42.69
N ARG A 17 -59.73 -55.70 -43.44
CA ARG A 17 -58.69 -56.56 -42.84
C ARG A 17 -57.53 -55.76 -42.26
N GLU A 18 -57.23 -54.60 -42.81
CA GLU A 18 -56.24 -53.67 -42.28
C GLU A 18 -56.71 -53.06 -40.96
N PHE A 19 -57.93 -52.53 -40.92
CA PHE A 19 -58.56 -52.01 -39.69
C PHE A 19 -58.71 -53.08 -38.59
N VAL A 20 -59.11 -54.31 -38.94
CA VAL A 20 -59.18 -55.41 -37.94
C VAL A 20 -57.80 -55.71 -37.37
N ARG A 21 -56.74 -55.72 -38.19
CA ARG A 21 -55.36 -55.90 -37.70
C ARG A 21 -54.89 -54.75 -36.83
N GLU A 22 -55.25 -53.51 -37.18
CA GLU A 22 -54.96 -52.30 -36.40
C GLU A 22 -55.61 -52.40 -35.02
N VAL A 23 -56.92 -52.66 -34.95
CA VAL A 23 -57.64 -52.87 -33.68
C VAL A 23 -57.10 -54.07 -32.90
N GLU A 24 -56.73 -55.17 -33.56
CA GLU A 24 -56.06 -56.31 -32.91
C GLU A 24 -54.68 -55.94 -32.35
N THR A 25 -53.94 -55.01 -32.97
CA THR A 25 -52.69 -54.49 -32.40
C THR A 25 -52.93 -53.53 -31.24
N GLU A 26 -53.93 -52.65 -31.33
CA GLU A 26 -54.31 -51.73 -30.25
C GLU A 26 -54.82 -52.49 -29.02
N LEU A 27 -55.71 -53.48 -29.19
CA LEU A 27 -56.21 -54.31 -28.10
C LEU A 27 -55.08 -55.11 -27.42
N ARG A 28 -54.12 -55.65 -28.18
CA ARG A 28 -52.94 -56.31 -27.60
C ARG A 28 -52.05 -55.33 -26.84
N ARG A 29 -51.88 -54.11 -27.36
CA ARG A 29 -51.13 -53.05 -26.68
C ARG A 29 -51.81 -52.65 -25.37
N VAL A 30 -53.11 -52.36 -25.38
CA VAL A 30 -53.88 -51.98 -24.19
C VAL A 30 -53.93 -53.13 -23.18
N ALA A 31 -54.02 -54.40 -23.62
CA ALA A 31 -53.89 -55.54 -22.73
C ALA A 31 -52.50 -55.61 -22.06
N ALA A 32 -51.42 -55.42 -22.82
CA ALA A 32 -50.06 -55.39 -22.27
C ALA A 32 -49.85 -54.21 -21.30
N GLU A 33 -50.37 -53.02 -21.61
CA GLU A 33 -50.34 -51.84 -20.73
C GLU A 33 -51.15 -52.07 -19.44
N ARG A 34 -52.32 -52.72 -19.54
CA ARG A 34 -53.13 -53.15 -18.37
C ARG A 34 -52.37 -54.17 -17.52
N ASP A 35 -51.79 -55.20 -18.12
CA ASP A 35 -51.13 -56.29 -17.39
C ASP A 35 -49.83 -55.81 -16.71
N GLU A 36 -49.16 -54.84 -17.32
CA GLU A 36 -48.08 -54.07 -16.70
C GLU A 36 -48.58 -53.21 -15.53
N ALA A 37 -49.70 -52.49 -15.68
CA ALA A 37 -50.29 -51.70 -14.59
C ALA A 37 -50.74 -52.58 -13.40
N LEU A 38 -51.31 -53.77 -13.67
CA LEU A 38 -51.67 -54.76 -12.66
C LEU A 38 -50.43 -55.25 -11.90
N ARG A 39 -49.35 -55.65 -12.60
CA ARG A 39 -48.08 -56.06 -11.97
C ARG A 39 -47.47 -54.95 -11.09
N ARG A 40 -47.56 -53.68 -11.50
CA ARG A 40 -47.13 -52.55 -10.64
C ARG A 40 -48.02 -52.39 -9.41
N GLY A 41 -49.33 -52.55 -9.55
CA GLY A 41 -50.28 -52.52 -8.44
C GLY A 41 -50.01 -53.61 -7.40
N GLU A 42 -49.79 -54.84 -7.86
CA GLU A 42 -49.41 -55.98 -7.01
C GLU A 42 -48.08 -55.75 -6.28
N ALA A 43 -47.05 -55.25 -6.98
CA ALA A 43 -45.75 -54.94 -6.36
C ALA A 43 -45.83 -53.84 -5.30
N LEU A 44 -46.63 -52.79 -5.54
CA LEU A 44 -46.88 -51.73 -4.56
C LEU A 44 -47.70 -52.23 -3.37
N ALA A 45 -48.70 -53.08 -3.59
CA ALA A 45 -49.48 -53.72 -2.52
C ALA A 45 -48.59 -54.60 -1.64
N ALA A 46 -47.72 -55.43 -2.24
CA ALA A 46 -46.76 -56.26 -1.50
C ALA A 46 -45.80 -55.40 -0.65
N ARG A 47 -45.27 -54.30 -1.21
CA ARG A 47 -44.40 -53.38 -0.46
C ARG A 47 -45.14 -52.69 0.69
N LEU A 48 -46.40 -52.29 0.47
CA LEU A 48 -47.24 -51.70 1.53
C LEU A 48 -47.48 -52.70 2.67
N THR A 49 -47.79 -53.97 2.35
CA THR A 49 -47.97 -55.03 3.36
C THR A 49 -46.68 -55.24 4.16
N ALA A 50 -45.52 -55.37 3.50
CA ALA A 50 -44.23 -55.54 4.18
C ALA A 50 -43.91 -54.36 5.12
N THR A 51 -44.06 -53.12 4.67
CA THR A 51 -43.86 -51.93 5.52
C THR A 51 -44.90 -51.82 6.64
N GLN A 52 -46.12 -52.33 6.46
CA GLN A 52 -47.11 -52.44 7.54
C GLN A 52 -46.75 -53.50 8.58
N GLU A 53 -46.22 -54.65 8.16
CA GLU A 53 -45.72 -55.71 9.05
C GLU A 53 -44.54 -55.22 9.87
N GLU A 54 -43.53 -54.64 9.22
CA GLU A 54 -42.40 -53.96 9.86
C GLU A 54 -42.87 -52.88 10.87
N ASN A 55 -43.86 -52.06 10.51
CA ASN A 55 -44.45 -51.10 11.44
C ASN A 55 -45.17 -51.75 12.64
N ARG A 56 -45.81 -52.90 12.47
CA ARG A 56 -46.44 -53.64 13.58
C ARG A 56 -45.38 -54.23 14.50
N GLU A 57 -44.30 -54.79 13.94
CA GLU A 57 -43.17 -55.32 14.69
C GLU A 57 -42.43 -54.23 15.48
N LEU A 58 -42.14 -53.10 14.84
CA LEU A 58 -41.53 -51.93 15.48
C LEU A 58 -42.41 -51.40 16.62
N LYS A 59 -43.73 -51.27 16.41
CA LYS A 59 -44.67 -50.85 17.47
C LYS A 59 -44.72 -51.86 18.61
N ALA A 60 -44.78 -53.16 18.34
CA ALA A 60 -44.75 -54.20 19.37
C ALA A 60 -43.41 -54.24 20.15
N SER A 61 -42.31 -53.88 19.50
CA SER A 61 -41.00 -53.71 20.13
C SER A 61 -40.97 -52.48 21.05
N VAL A 62 -41.46 -51.33 20.58
CA VAL A 62 -41.60 -50.10 21.37
C VAL A 62 -42.52 -50.33 22.58
N ASP A 63 -43.70 -50.92 22.39
CA ASP A 63 -44.63 -51.24 23.49
C ASP A 63 -44.01 -52.18 24.53
N ARG A 64 -43.11 -53.08 24.12
CA ARG A 64 -42.36 -53.96 25.03
C ARG A 64 -41.32 -53.20 25.84
N ILE A 65 -40.59 -52.28 25.19
CA ILE A 65 -39.56 -51.45 25.82
C ILE A 65 -40.18 -50.39 26.76
N SER A 66 -41.39 -49.90 26.46
CA SER A 66 -42.07 -48.82 27.19
C SER A 66 -42.94 -49.29 28.38
N ARG A 67 -43.14 -50.59 28.58
CA ARG A 67 -43.95 -51.13 29.70
C ARG A 67 -43.17 -51.21 31.01
N VAL A 68 -43.90 -51.01 32.11
CA VAL A 68 -43.44 -51.26 33.49
C VAL A 68 -44.21 -52.48 34.02
N PRO A 69 -43.55 -53.48 34.64
CA PRO A 69 -42.11 -53.60 34.90
C PRO A 69 -41.31 -53.90 33.63
N ILE A 70 -40.13 -53.28 33.50
CA ILE A 70 -39.22 -53.52 32.37
C ILE A 70 -38.55 -54.88 32.57
N ALA A 71 -38.68 -55.79 31.59
CA ALA A 71 -37.95 -57.05 31.58
C ALA A 71 -36.42 -56.79 31.45
N PRO A 72 -35.55 -57.57 32.13
CA PRO A 72 -34.11 -57.30 32.16
C PRO A 72 -33.47 -57.22 30.77
N ASP A 73 -33.93 -58.04 29.82
CA ASP A 73 -33.44 -58.04 28.43
C ASP A 73 -33.79 -56.74 27.69
N ALA A 74 -34.97 -56.16 27.96
CA ALA A 74 -35.39 -54.89 27.38
C ALA A 74 -34.58 -53.70 27.94
N LEU A 75 -34.07 -53.80 29.17
CA LEU A 75 -33.13 -52.83 29.73
C LEU A 75 -31.76 -52.89 29.03
N GLN A 76 -31.28 -54.10 28.71
CA GLN A 76 -30.02 -54.31 27.99
C GLN A 76 -30.08 -53.77 26.55
N GLU A 77 -31.15 -54.09 25.81
CA GLU A 77 -31.40 -53.58 24.45
C GLU A 77 -31.51 -52.05 24.44
N ARG A 78 -32.26 -51.46 25.39
CA ARG A 78 -32.36 -50.00 25.54
C ARG A 78 -31.01 -49.36 25.87
N SER A 79 -30.22 -49.96 26.75
CA SER A 79 -28.88 -49.47 27.12
C SER A 79 -27.93 -49.52 25.92
N ARG A 80 -27.92 -50.63 25.18
CA ARG A 80 -27.14 -50.79 23.96
C ARG A 80 -27.50 -49.73 22.91
N ARG A 81 -28.78 -49.58 22.59
CA ARG A 81 -29.24 -48.60 21.59
C ARG A 81 -28.97 -47.16 22.02
N MET A 82 -29.06 -46.87 23.32
CA MET A 82 -28.65 -45.58 23.88
C MET A 82 -27.15 -45.33 23.71
N LEU A 83 -26.30 -46.33 23.98
CA LEU A 83 -24.85 -46.23 23.78
C LEU A 83 -24.49 -46.04 22.30
N GLU A 84 -25.16 -46.76 21.39
CA GLU A 84 -24.99 -46.61 19.94
C GLU A 84 -25.35 -45.18 19.50
N LEU A 85 -26.55 -44.68 19.85
CA LEU A 85 -26.96 -43.29 19.58
C LEU A 85 -26.01 -42.25 20.18
N THR A 86 -25.53 -42.42 21.42
CA THR A 86 -24.58 -41.46 22.02
C THR A 86 -23.20 -41.47 21.37
N ARG A 87 -22.80 -42.57 20.70
CA ARG A 87 -21.57 -42.62 19.91
C ARG A 87 -21.76 -41.90 18.58
N GLU A 88 -22.86 -42.19 17.87
CA GLU A 88 -23.23 -41.48 16.65
C GLU A 88 -23.29 -39.96 16.89
N GLU A 89 -23.95 -39.52 17.97
CA GLU A 89 -24.04 -38.10 18.32
C GLU A 89 -22.69 -37.49 18.74
N ALA A 90 -21.80 -38.25 19.41
CA ALA A 90 -20.44 -37.80 19.72
C ALA A 90 -19.55 -37.71 18.46
N GLU A 91 -19.68 -38.64 17.53
CA GLU A 91 -19.02 -38.62 16.21
C GLU A 91 -19.51 -37.42 15.39
N ASP A 92 -20.82 -37.15 15.36
CA ASP A 92 -21.41 -35.98 14.70
C ASP A 92 -20.92 -34.65 15.32
N ILE A 93 -20.86 -34.56 16.65
CA ILE A 93 -20.37 -33.37 17.36
C ILE A 93 -18.88 -33.15 17.07
N THR A 94 -18.06 -34.20 17.08
CA THR A 94 -16.61 -34.09 16.83
C THR A 94 -16.32 -33.79 15.35
N ALA A 95 -17.05 -34.39 14.41
CA ALA A 95 -16.97 -34.06 12.99
C ALA A 95 -17.27 -32.57 12.75
N ARG A 96 -18.42 -32.07 13.23
CA ARG A 96 -18.81 -30.65 13.11
C ARG A 96 -17.84 -29.70 13.83
N ALA A 97 -17.22 -30.14 14.92
CA ALA A 97 -16.20 -29.34 15.62
C ALA A 97 -14.90 -29.25 14.80
N THR A 98 -14.45 -30.36 14.19
CA THR A 98 -13.25 -30.37 13.34
C THR A 98 -13.44 -29.60 12.04
N GLU A 99 -14.61 -29.71 11.40
CA GLU A 99 -14.98 -28.92 10.22
C GLU A 99 -14.91 -27.41 10.51
N LYS A 100 -15.61 -26.94 11.56
CA LYS A 100 -15.56 -25.53 11.98
C LYS A 100 -14.18 -25.06 12.40
N ALA A 101 -13.36 -25.93 13.00
CA ALA A 101 -11.98 -25.60 13.35
C ALA A 101 -11.13 -25.40 12.09
N ALA A 102 -11.29 -26.26 11.08
CA ALA A 102 -10.61 -26.15 9.78
C ALA A 102 -11.07 -24.92 8.99
N GLU A 103 -12.37 -24.63 8.95
CA GLU A 103 -12.91 -23.39 8.35
C GLU A 103 -12.32 -22.14 9.02
N ALA A 104 -12.34 -22.08 10.36
CA ALA A 104 -11.79 -20.96 11.10
C ALA A 104 -10.26 -20.83 10.95
N GLU A 105 -9.54 -21.94 10.74
CA GLU A 105 -8.11 -21.89 10.43
C GLU A 105 -7.85 -21.41 9.00
N ALA A 106 -8.60 -21.89 8.00
CA ALA A 106 -8.50 -21.43 6.63
C ALA A 106 -8.78 -19.92 6.51
N GLU A 107 -9.81 -19.44 7.22
CA GLU A 107 -10.15 -18.02 7.24
C GLU A 107 -9.09 -17.18 7.95
N ARG A 108 -8.54 -17.66 9.09
CA ARG A 108 -7.39 -16.99 9.74
C ARG A 108 -6.19 -16.88 8.81
N ARG A 109 -5.85 -17.94 8.07
CA ARG A 109 -4.74 -17.94 7.10
C ARG A 109 -4.96 -16.90 6.01
N ARG A 110 -6.14 -16.88 5.37
CA ARG A 110 -6.51 -15.85 4.37
C ARG A 110 -6.35 -14.43 4.90
N ILE A 111 -6.93 -14.14 6.07
CA ILE A 111 -6.85 -12.81 6.69
C ILE A 111 -5.39 -12.43 6.98
N THR A 112 -4.55 -13.38 7.40
CA THR A 112 -3.12 -13.14 7.62
C THR A 112 -2.38 -12.88 6.30
N GLU A 113 -2.61 -13.68 5.26
CA GLU A 113 -2.00 -13.52 3.93
C GLU A 113 -2.39 -12.17 3.29
N ASP A 114 -3.67 -11.81 3.34
CA ASP A 114 -4.18 -10.53 2.85
C ASP A 114 -3.60 -9.34 3.64
N PHE A 115 -3.46 -9.48 4.97
CA PHE A 115 -2.85 -8.46 5.81
C PHE A 115 -1.36 -8.29 5.52
N GLU A 116 -0.61 -9.38 5.35
CA GLU A 116 0.81 -9.33 4.98
C GLU A 116 1.00 -8.70 3.60
N LEU A 117 0.15 -9.02 2.62
CA LEU A 117 0.16 -8.39 1.31
C LEU A 117 -0.16 -6.88 1.39
N ALA A 118 -1.20 -6.49 2.13
CA ALA A 118 -1.55 -5.09 2.32
C ALA A 118 -0.43 -4.30 3.02
N MET A 119 0.20 -4.90 4.04
CA MET A 119 1.29 -4.26 4.80
C MET A 119 2.60 -4.17 3.99
N THR A 120 2.93 -5.16 3.16
CA THR A 120 4.10 -5.10 2.27
C THR A 120 3.90 -4.05 1.17
N LEU A 121 2.72 -3.96 0.56
CA LEU A 121 2.37 -2.91 -0.40
C LEU A 121 2.45 -1.52 0.23
N ARG A 122 1.82 -1.31 1.39
CA ARG A 122 1.87 -0.04 2.14
C ARG A 122 3.29 0.35 2.54
N ARG A 123 4.13 -0.61 2.93
CA ARG A 123 5.55 -0.37 3.25
C ARG A 123 6.34 0.04 2.01
N ALA A 124 6.12 -0.62 0.87
CA ALA A 124 6.78 -0.29 -0.39
C ALA A 124 6.38 1.11 -0.89
N GLU A 125 5.11 1.49 -0.75
CA GLU A 125 4.62 2.83 -1.07
C GLU A 125 5.24 3.89 -0.13
N ALA A 126 5.23 3.67 1.18
CA ALA A 126 5.86 4.57 2.14
C ALA A 126 7.37 4.76 1.87
N MET A 127 8.09 3.69 1.51
CA MET A 127 9.49 3.75 1.11
C MET A 127 9.71 4.57 -0.17
N ARG A 128 8.82 4.45 -1.17
CA ARG A 128 8.88 5.29 -2.39
C ARG A 128 8.63 6.76 -2.09
N VAL A 129 7.67 7.08 -1.22
CA VAL A 129 7.38 8.45 -0.81
C VAL A 129 8.56 9.08 -0.07
N LEU A 130 9.20 8.33 0.85
CA LEU A 130 10.41 8.79 1.54
C LEU A 130 11.57 9.01 0.57
N ALA A 131 11.85 8.05 -0.32
CA ALA A 131 12.92 8.18 -1.32
C ALA A 131 12.71 9.41 -2.22
N ALA A 132 11.47 9.66 -2.69
CA ALA A 132 11.15 10.84 -3.48
C ALA A 132 11.30 12.15 -2.69
N GLN A 133 10.98 12.16 -1.39
CA GLN A 133 11.20 13.32 -0.51
C GLN A 133 12.70 13.58 -0.29
N ASP A 134 13.49 12.53 -0.08
CA ASP A 134 14.95 12.61 0.09
C ASP A 134 15.63 13.10 -1.19
N GLU A 135 15.27 12.57 -2.36
CA GLU A 135 15.76 13.06 -3.65
C GLU A 135 15.40 14.54 -3.87
N ALA A 136 14.15 14.94 -3.60
CA ALA A 136 13.71 16.32 -3.71
C ALA A 136 14.39 17.24 -2.68
N ALA A 137 14.72 16.75 -1.48
CA ALA A 137 15.50 17.49 -0.48
C ALA A 137 16.96 17.66 -0.92
N GLN A 138 17.60 16.59 -1.41
CA GLN A 138 18.97 16.64 -1.95
C GLN A 138 19.07 17.57 -3.16
N ALA A 139 18.12 17.52 -4.09
CA ALA A 139 18.10 18.41 -5.25
C ALA A 139 17.99 19.90 -4.84
N ARG A 140 17.12 20.21 -3.86
CA ARG A 140 17.01 21.57 -3.30
C ARG A 140 18.29 22.00 -2.58
N ALA A 141 18.92 21.11 -1.81
CA ALA A 141 20.18 21.39 -1.11
C ALA A 141 21.33 21.65 -2.08
N ARG A 142 21.48 20.82 -3.13
CA ARG A 142 22.48 21.03 -4.19
C ARG A 142 22.29 22.39 -4.86
N LYS A 143 21.06 22.69 -5.32
CA LYS A 143 20.76 23.98 -5.93
C LYS A 143 21.10 25.17 -5.01
N LEU A 144 20.75 25.10 -3.72
CA LEU A 144 21.10 26.16 -2.76
C LEU A 144 22.62 26.33 -2.60
N LEU A 145 23.39 25.25 -2.65
CA LEU A 145 24.86 25.31 -2.61
C LEU A 145 25.43 25.91 -3.91
N ASP A 146 24.89 25.53 -5.08
CA ASP A 146 25.31 26.05 -6.38
C ASP A 146 24.97 27.56 -6.52
N ASP A 147 23.76 27.96 -6.12
CA ASP A 147 23.30 29.35 -6.08
C ASP A 147 24.19 30.19 -5.12
N ALA A 148 24.48 29.66 -3.92
CA ALA A 148 25.33 30.34 -2.93
C ALA A 148 26.81 30.41 -3.33
N ALA A 149 27.34 29.38 -4.01
CA ALA A 149 28.69 29.38 -4.55
C ALA A 149 28.84 30.43 -5.67
N THR A 150 27.85 30.51 -6.57
CA THR A 150 27.81 31.49 -7.65
C THR A 150 27.78 32.93 -7.11
N GLU A 151 26.92 33.21 -6.12
CA GLU A 151 26.85 34.53 -5.50
C GLU A 151 28.12 34.85 -4.68
N GLY A 152 28.70 33.85 -4.01
CA GLY A 152 29.98 34.00 -3.31
C GLY A 152 31.13 34.37 -4.26
N GLU A 153 31.23 33.69 -5.41
CA GLU A 153 32.21 34.02 -6.45
C GLU A 153 31.95 35.42 -7.03
N ARG A 154 30.69 35.78 -7.29
CA ARG A 154 30.30 37.12 -7.74
C ARG A 154 30.78 38.20 -6.74
N LEU A 155 30.47 38.05 -5.46
CA LEU A 155 30.86 39.00 -4.40
C LEU A 155 32.38 39.09 -4.24
N VAL A 156 33.11 37.97 -4.31
CA VAL A 156 34.58 37.96 -4.26
C VAL A 156 35.18 38.65 -5.48
N SER A 157 34.62 38.44 -6.68
CA SER A 157 35.08 39.10 -7.91
C SER A 157 34.85 40.62 -7.84
N GLU A 158 33.70 41.06 -7.34
CA GLU A 158 33.35 42.47 -7.16
C GLU A 158 34.25 43.14 -6.10
N ALA A 159 34.55 42.45 -5.00
CA ALA A 159 35.47 42.91 -3.96
C ALA A 159 36.91 43.03 -4.48
N ARG A 160 37.38 42.07 -5.29
CA ARG A 160 38.70 42.13 -5.95
C ARG A 160 38.80 43.32 -6.90
N GLN A 161 37.82 43.50 -7.80
CA GLN A 161 37.78 44.65 -8.70
C GLN A 161 37.83 45.99 -7.95
N LYS A 162 37.08 46.14 -6.86
CA LYS A 162 37.13 47.34 -6.01
C LYS A 162 38.51 47.54 -5.35
N ALA A 163 39.16 46.46 -4.91
CA ALA A 163 40.50 46.51 -4.35
C ALA A 163 41.56 46.91 -5.40
N ASP A 164 41.50 46.33 -6.60
CA ASP A 164 42.40 46.65 -7.72
C ASP A 164 42.26 48.12 -8.15
N VAL A 165 41.01 48.63 -8.23
CA VAL A 165 40.74 50.06 -8.48
C VAL A 165 41.33 50.94 -7.37
N ALA A 166 41.15 50.58 -6.09
CA ALA A 166 41.72 51.34 -4.97
C ALA A 166 43.26 51.32 -4.96
N LEU A 167 43.90 50.20 -5.30
CA LEU A 167 45.35 50.08 -5.43
C LEU A 167 45.88 50.91 -6.61
N SER A 168 45.24 50.87 -7.77
CA SER A 168 45.65 51.68 -8.93
C SER A 168 45.50 53.19 -8.69
N LEU A 169 44.44 53.62 -7.98
CA LEU A 169 44.31 55.02 -7.53
C LEU A 169 45.45 55.40 -6.58
N ARG A 170 45.78 54.55 -5.60
CA ARG A 170 46.88 54.79 -4.66
C ARG A 170 48.22 54.91 -5.39
N GLU A 171 48.51 54.04 -6.35
CA GLU A 171 49.72 54.12 -7.17
C GLU A 171 49.77 55.39 -8.02
N GLY A 172 48.63 55.80 -8.59
CA GLY A 172 48.50 57.07 -9.31
C GLY A 172 48.82 58.28 -8.43
N VAL A 173 48.24 58.34 -7.22
CA VAL A 173 48.51 59.40 -6.24
C VAL A 173 49.97 59.39 -5.80
N LEU A 174 50.58 58.21 -5.55
CA LEU A 174 52.00 58.11 -5.21
C LEU A 174 52.91 58.64 -6.33
N LYS A 175 52.60 58.32 -7.60
CA LYS A 175 53.33 58.87 -8.76
C LYS A 175 53.17 60.40 -8.86
N GLN A 176 51.97 60.93 -8.62
CA GLN A 176 51.72 62.38 -8.59
C GLN A 176 52.51 63.06 -7.47
N LEU A 177 52.51 62.51 -6.25
CA LEU A 177 53.25 63.07 -5.12
C LEU A 177 54.77 63.05 -5.33
N LEU A 178 55.30 61.97 -5.92
CA LEU A 178 56.71 61.91 -6.33
C LEU A 178 57.03 62.94 -7.40
N GLY A 179 56.22 63.06 -8.45
CA GLY A 179 56.39 64.09 -9.48
C GLY A 179 56.34 65.52 -8.91
N CYS A 180 55.40 65.81 -8.00
CA CYS A 180 55.34 67.09 -7.30
C CYS A 180 56.58 67.34 -6.43
N ARG A 181 57.09 66.33 -5.73
CA ARG A 181 58.33 66.43 -4.94
C ARG A 181 59.53 66.73 -5.83
N ASP A 182 59.62 66.07 -6.98
CA ASP A 182 60.75 66.20 -7.88
C ASP A 182 60.72 67.57 -8.59
N LEU A 183 59.54 68.06 -9.01
CA LEU A 183 59.33 69.44 -9.47
C LEU A 183 59.67 70.49 -8.40
N LEU A 184 59.34 70.24 -7.13
CA LEU A 184 59.73 71.11 -6.02
C LEU A 184 61.24 71.09 -5.76
N ALA A 185 61.91 69.96 -5.98
CA ALA A 185 63.36 69.86 -5.89
C ALA A 185 64.04 70.63 -7.05
N GLU A 186 63.54 70.49 -8.28
CA GLU A 186 63.99 71.29 -9.43
C GLU A 186 63.83 72.79 -9.16
N ALA A 187 62.63 73.25 -8.77
CA ALA A 187 62.38 74.64 -8.39
C ALA A 187 63.29 75.12 -7.24
N GLY A 188 63.54 74.25 -6.25
CA GLY A 188 64.49 74.51 -5.17
C GLY A 188 65.92 74.72 -5.67
N THR A 189 66.40 73.91 -6.62
CA THR A 189 67.74 74.10 -7.22
C THR A 189 67.85 75.37 -8.05
N VAL A 190 66.79 75.77 -8.76
CA VAL A 190 66.74 77.05 -9.48
C VAL A 190 66.81 78.22 -8.49
N LEU A 191 66.09 78.14 -7.36
CA LEU A 191 66.09 79.18 -6.33
C LEU A 191 67.44 79.27 -5.58
N THR A 192 68.12 78.16 -5.31
CA THR A 192 69.47 78.21 -4.70
C THR A 192 70.53 78.72 -5.67
N LEU A 193 70.41 78.44 -6.98
CA LEU A 193 71.25 79.07 -8.01
C LEU A 193 71.09 80.59 -8.09
N THR A 194 69.93 81.14 -7.68
CA THR A 194 69.73 82.60 -7.57
C THR A 194 70.17 83.22 -6.23
N ALA A 195 70.56 82.41 -5.24
CA ALA A 195 70.82 82.86 -3.87
C ALA A 195 72.31 83.12 -3.55
N ASP A 196 73.22 82.94 -4.50
CA ASP A 196 74.67 83.08 -4.25
C ASP A 196 75.18 84.51 -4.51
N THR A 197 74.86 85.44 -3.59
CA THR A 197 75.68 86.62 -3.31
C THR A 197 75.41 87.13 -1.89
N LYS A 198 76.44 87.09 -1.03
CA LYS A 198 76.43 87.74 0.28
C LYS A 198 77.54 88.78 0.37
N PRO A 199 77.24 90.09 0.53
CA PRO A 199 78.24 91.06 0.95
C PRO A 199 78.46 91.00 2.47
N GLU A 200 79.72 91.10 2.91
CA GLU A 200 80.07 91.31 4.32
C GLU A 200 79.77 92.74 4.78
N VAL A 201 79.45 92.90 6.07
CA VAL A 201 79.44 94.21 6.75
C VAL A 201 80.11 94.06 8.13
N PRO A 202 81.09 94.90 8.50
CA PRO A 202 81.93 94.67 9.68
C PRO A 202 81.33 95.14 11.02
N VAL A 203 81.87 94.56 12.10
CA VAL A 203 81.46 94.72 13.51
C VAL A 203 81.89 96.07 14.11
N GLN A 204 81.08 96.63 15.02
CA GLN A 204 81.58 97.54 16.08
C GLN A 204 81.11 97.10 17.49
N ARG A 205 82.05 97.09 18.45
CA ARG A 205 81.82 96.82 19.88
C ARG A 205 81.56 98.13 20.64
N ARG A 206 80.65 98.14 21.63
CA ARG A 206 80.67 99.02 22.83
C ARG A 206 80.06 98.34 24.06
N SER A 207 80.25 98.91 25.26
CA SER A 207 80.13 98.27 26.59
C SER A 207 79.17 99.07 27.53
N ARG A 208 78.83 98.67 28.78
CA ARG A 208 79.49 97.71 29.67
C ARG A 208 78.62 96.80 30.59
N PRO A 209 78.07 97.22 31.77
CA PRO A 209 78.24 96.37 32.96
C PRO A 209 76.97 95.73 33.57
N GLU A 210 77.23 94.84 34.52
CA GLU A 210 76.31 93.98 35.28
C GLU A 210 75.51 94.68 36.41
N ALA A 211 74.33 94.12 36.74
CA ALA A 211 73.73 94.00 38.09
C ALA A 211 72.54 93.01 37.99
N ARG A 212 72.58 91.80 38.56
CA ARG A 212 72.36 91.36 39.96
C ARG A 212 70.89 91.07 40.36
N THR A 213 70.67 89.79 40.74
CA THR A 213 69.85 89.25 41.86
C THR A 213 68.32 89.39 41.90
N GLY A 214 67.66 88.26 42.25
CA GLY A 214 66.31 88.18 42.84
C GLY A 214 65.52 86.96 42.33
N THR A 215 65.58 85.79 43.01
CA THR A 215 64.59 85.25 43.97
C THR A 215 63.19 84.94 43.41
N GLU A 216 62.82 83.64 43.52
CA GLU A 216 61.58 83.09 44.12
C GLU A 216 60.18 83.62 43.71
N ALA A 217 59.08 82.86 43.78
CA ALA A 217 58.80 81.42 43.85
C ALA A 217 57.26 81.22 43.72
N ALA A 218 56.84 79.95 43.60
CA ALA A 218 55.51 79.43 43.99
C ALA A 218 54.21 79.86 43.25
N ALA A 219 53.45 78.83 42.87
CA ALA A 219 51.99 78.62 43.03
C ALA A 219 51.00 79.76 42.66
N THR A 220 49.95 79.46 41.90
CA THR A 220 48.88 78.54 42.31
C THR A 220 48.20 77.89 41.11
#